data_AF-A0AA51L492-F1
#
_entry.id   AF-A0AA51L492-F1
#
_cell.length_a   1.000
_cell.length_b   1.000
_cell.length_c   1.000
_cell.angle_alpha   90.00
_cell.angle_beta   90.00
_cell.angle_gamma   90.00
#
_symmetry.space_group_name_H-M   'P 1'
#
loop_
_entity.id
_entity.type
_entity.pdbx_description
1 polymer ?
#
loop_
_entity_poly.entity_id
_entity_poly.type
_entity_poly.pdbx_seq_one_letter_code
_entity_poly.pdbx_strand_id
1 'polypeptide(L)'
;MHYQEGLDYCATYNGATGNPKRIKELVIRSLKSTKVIGLLSKEEHDYFHNETVRLLTSLNYMPKYICSPFITHPMSKSDEFWELLKTVNVVLVGRRAKEAEPVFQNRGVNIVETLKLEGIDQILSVQKQLESKKDQWDLAILAAGVPATILAERLANSTNHVVIDFGHALDVIIDGSKFDFDRLVEDFNENSI
;
A
#
# COMPACT_ATOMS: atom_id res chain seq x y z
N MET A 1 -26.01 4.24 -2.78
CA MET A 1 -24.86 4.67 -3.60
C MET A 1 -24.73 3.67 -4.73
N HIS A 2 -24.83 4.10 -5.99
CA HIS A 2 -24.57 3.19 -7.10
C HIS A 2 -23.11 2.74 -7.01
N TYR A 3 -22.82 1.46 -7.25
CA TYR A 3 -21.49 0.86 -7.02
C TYR A 3 -20.35 1.63 -7.71
N GLN A 4 -20.63 2.22 -8.88
CA GLN A 4 -19.71 3.09 -9.60
C GLN A 4 -19.39 4.40 -8.86
N GLU A 5 -20.40 5.02 -8.21
CA GLU A 5 -20.22 6.25 -7.41
C GLU A 5 -19.32 6.00 -6.19
N GLY A 6 -19.42 4.82 -5.57
CA GLY A 6 -18.55 4.44 -4.44
C GLY A 6 -17.09 4.19 -4.85
N LEU A 7 -16.87 3.63 -6.04
CA LEU A 7 -15.53 3.45 -6.60
C LEU A 7 -14.88 4.80 -6.95
N ASP A 8 -15.63 5.72 -7.54
CA ASP A 8 -15.16 7.06 -7.87
C ASP A 8 -14.90 7.90 -6.60
N TYR A 9 -15.76 7.74 -5.58
CA TYR A 9 -15.62 8.38 -4.27
C TYR A 9 -14.31 7.99 -3.57
N CYS A 10 -13.96 6.70 -3.60
CA CYS A 10 -12.73 6.19 -3.01
C CYS A 10 -11.49 6.38 -3.90
N ALA A 11 -11.64 6.64 -5.20
CA ALA A 11 -10.51 6.70 -6.14
C ALA A 11 -9.53 7.82 -5.78
N THR A 12 -10.04 9.01 -5.47
CA THR A 12 -9.22 10.17 -5.07
C THR A 12 -8.51 9.90 -3.74
N TYR A 13 -9.23 9.37 -2.76
CA TYR A 13 -8.65 8.98 -1.47
C TYR A 13 -7.53 7.95 -1.63
N ASN A 14 -7.68 6.99 -2.55
CA ASN A 14 -6.68 5.97 -2.85
C ASN A 14 -5.53 6.48 -3.74
N GLY A 15 -5.44 7.78 -3.99
CA GLY A 15 -4.36 8.37 -4.76
C GLY A 15 -4.36 7.97 -6.24
N ALA A 16 -5.48 7.48 -6.76
CA ALA A 16 -5.68 7.20 -8.19
C ALA A 16 -5.90 8.51 -8.98
N THR A 17 -5.06 9.50 -8.71
CA THR A 17 -5.11 10.84 -9.30
C THR A 17 -4.37 10.84 -10.64
N GLY A 18 -5.01 11.38 -11.68
CA GLY A 18 -4.43 11.51 -13.01
C GLY A 18 -5.16 10.73 -14.10
N ASN A 19 -4.47 10.47 -15.21
CA ASN A 19 -5.08 9.84 -16.39
C ASN A 19 -5.42 8.35 -16.14
N PRO A 20 -6.68 7.91 -16.25
CA PRO A 20 -7.07 6.53 -15.94
C PRO A 20 -6.38 5.47 -16.80
N LYS A 21 -6.09 5.77 -18.07
CA LYS A 21 -5.37 4.85 -18.97
C LYS A 21 -3.93 4.65 -18.47
N ARG A 22 -3.25 5.72 -18.07
CA ARG A 22 -1.90 5.66 -17.50
C ARG A 22 -1.89 4.89 -16.18
N ILE A 23 -2.87 5.13 -15.30
CA ILE A 23 -3.00 4.42 -14.02
C ILE A 23 -3.17 2.92 -14.28
N LYS A 24 -4.08 2.54 -15.18
CA LYS A 24 -4.29 1.15 -15.60
C LYS A 24 -3.01 0.49 -16.09
N GLU A 25 -2.25 1.16 -16.96
CA GLU A 25 -0.98 0.63 -17.48
C GLU A 25 0.06 0.41 -16.38
N LEU A 26 0.16 1.35 -15.43
CA LEU A 26 1.07 1.25 -14.29
C LEU A 26 0.68 0.10 -13.35
N VAL A 27 -0.60 -0.02 -13.00
CA VAL A 27 -1.09 -1.07 -12.10
C VAL A 27 -0.94 -2.45 -12.75
N ILE A 28 -1.29 -2.62 -14.03
CA ILE A 28 -1.10 -3.90 -14.74
C ILE A 28 0.37 -4.29 -14.79
N ARG A 29 1.27 -3.32 -14.99
CA ARG A 29 2.72 -3.59 -14.94
C ARG A 29 3.13 -4.12 -13.58
N SER A 30 2.77 -3.43 -12.50
CA SER A 30 3.13 -3.83 -11.14
C SER A 30 2.51 -5.16 -10.73
N LEU A 31 1.27 -5.43 -11.17
CA LEU A 31 0.60 -6.72 -11.00
C LEU A 31 1.42 -7.85 -11.62
N LYS A 32 1.99 -7.66 -12.81
CA LYS A 32 2.70 -8.71 -13.54
C LYS A 32 4.10 -9.02 -13.00
N SER A 33 4.75 -8.08 -12.31
CA SER A 33 6.14 -8.21 -11.85
C SER A 33 6.30 -8.38 -10.34
N THR A 34 5.26 -8.13 -9.53
CA THR A 34 5.33 -8.40 -8.09
C THR A 34 5.39 -9.91 -7.79
N LYS A 35 6.00 -10.27 -6.67
CA LYS A 35 6.21 -11.67 -6.27
C LYS A 35 4.99 -12.26 -5.55
N VAL A 36 4.33 -11.47 -4.72
CA VAL A 36 3.19 -11.88 -3.88
C VAL A 36 2.04 -10.90 -4.13
N ILE A 37 0.83 -11.42 -4.30
CA ILE A 37 -0.36 -10.62 -4.62
C ILE A 37 -1.50 -10.94 -3.63
N GLY A 38 -2.05 -9.90 -3.03
CA GLY A 38 -3.29 -9.99 -2.25
C GLY A 38 -4.49 -10.11 -3.18
N LEU A 39 -5.24 -11.22 -3.12
CA LEU A 39 -6.46 -11.41 -3.92
C LEU A 39 -7.65 -11.70 -3.02
N LEU A 40 -8.78 -11.05 -3.30
CA LEU A 40 -10.02 -11.26 -2.57
C LEU A 40 -10.52 -12.69 -2.75
N SER A 41 -10.89 -13.31 -1.63
CA SER A 41 -11.51 -14.64 -1.63
C SER A 41 -12.95 -14.55 -2.08
N LYS A 42 -13.49 -15.67 -2.59
CA LYS A 42 -14.89 -15.74 -3.01
C LYS A 42 -15.84 -15.64 -1.81
N GLU A 43 -15.41 -16.22 -0.69
CA GLU A 43 -16.16 -16.29 0.56
C GLU A 43 -16.39 -14.91 1.17
N GLU A 44 -15.40 -14.02 1.09
CA GLU A 44 -15.49 -12.68 1.64
C GLU A 44 -16.15 -11.70 0.65
N HIS A 45 -15.83 -11.82 -0.65
CA HIS A 45 -16.20 -10.81 -1.66
C HIS A 45 -16.46 -11.43 -3.04
N ASP A 46 -17.54 -12.19 -3.20
CA ASP A 46 -17.86 -12.94 -4.45
C ASP A 46 -17.81 -12.08 -5.72
N TYR A 47 -18.44 -10.89 -5.72
CA TYR A 47 -18.42 -10.01 -6.90
C TYR A 47 -17.00 -9.59 -7.30
N PHE A 48 -16.23 -9.02 -6.35
CA PHE A 48 -14.88 -8.53 -6.62
C PHE A 48 -13.90 -9.68 -6.94
N HIS A 49 -14.09 -10.84 -6.31
CA HIS A 49 -13.36 -12.06 -6.64
C HIS A 49 -13.57 -12.43 -8.11
N ASN A 50 -14.82 -12.48 -8.57
CA ASN A 50 -15.14 -12.81 -9.95
C ASN A 50 -14.58 -11.78 -10.94
N GLU A 51 -14.64 -10.48 -10.64
CA GLU A 51 -14.01 -9.44 -11.47
C GLU A 51 -12.48 -9.56 -11.50
N THR A 52 -11.87 -9.91 -10.38
CA THR A 52 -10.42 -10.17 -10.31
C THR A 52 -10.02 -11.37 -11.16
N VAL A 53 -10.78 -12.47 -11.11
CA VAL A 53 -10.56 -13.66 -11.94
C VAL A 53 -10.74 -13.32 -13.43
N ARG A 54 -11.76 -12.55 -13.80
CA ARG A 54 -11.97 -12.07 -15.19
C ARG A 54 -10.77 -11.24 -15.66
N LEU A 55 -10.30 -10.30 -14.85
CA LEU A 55 -9.13 -9.48 -15.15
C LEU A 55 -7.88 -10.34 -15.38
N LEU A 56 -7.53 -11.21 -14.43
CA LEU A 56 -6.35 -12.08 -14.52
C LEU A 56 -6.40 -12.98 -15.76
N THR A 57 -7.58 -13.55 -16.05
CA THR A 57 -7.81 -14.36 -17.26
C THR A 57 -7.60 -13.54 -18.53
N SER A 58 -8.16 -12.33 -18.61
CA SER A 58 -8.00 -11.44 -19.78
C SER A 58 -6.54 -11.01 -20.01
N LEU A 59 -5.74 -10.98 -18.94
CA LEU A 59 -4.32 -10.65 -18.99
C LEU A 59 -3.43 -11.86 -19.27
N ASN A 60 -4.01 -13.07 -19.34
CA ASN A 60 -3.31 -14.36 -19.36
C ASN A 60 -2.21 -14.42 -18.29
N TYR A 61 -2.57 -14.05 -17.06
CA TYR A 61 -1.63 -13.92 -15.95
C TYR A 61 -2.09 -14.73 -14.75
N MET A 62 -1.17 -15.52 -14.18
CA MET A 62 -1.38 -16.28 -12.96
C MET A 62 -0.30 -15.91 -11.95
N PRO A 63 -0.65 -15.32 -10.79
CA PRO A 63 0.31 -14.97 -9.76
C PRO A 63 1.06 -16.19 -9.23
N LYS A 64 2.35 -16.03 -8.92
CA LYS A 64 3.16 -17.11 -8.36
C LYS A 64 2.81 -17.41 -6.91
N TYR A 65 2.59 -16.36 -6.12
CA TYR A 65 2.20 -16.45 -4.71
C TYR A 65 1.02 -15.52 -4.47
N ILE A 66 0.02 -16.03 -3.76
CA ILE A 66 -1.19 -15.31 -3.39
C ILE A 66 -1.33 -15.27 -1.87
N CYS A 67 -1.88 -14.18 -1.35
CA CYS A 67 -2.26 -14.03 0.04
C CYS A 67 -3.62 -13.32 0.15
N SER A 68 -4.14 -13.21 1.36
CA SER A 68 -5.27 -12.29 1.61
C SER A 68 -4.81 -10.85 1.42
N PRO A 69 -5.59 -9.98 0.75
CA PRO A 69 -5.28 -8.56 0.65
C PRO A 69 -5.35 -7.86 2.02
N PHE A 70 -5.97 -8.50 3.01
CA PHE A 70 -6.04 -8.00 4.38
C PHE A 70 -4.95 -8.55 5.29
N ILE A 71 -3.98 -9.31 4.77
CA ILE A 71 -2.94 -9.98 5.59
C ILE A 71 -2.12 -9.02 6.45
N THR A 72 -2.00 -7.75 6.03
CA THR A 72 -1.25 -6.73 6.77
C THR A 72 -1.93 -6.33 8.09
N HIS A 73 -3.26 -6.51 8.22
CA HIS A 73 -4.01 -6.22 9.44
C HIS A 73 -3.68 -7.19 10.60
N PRO A 74 -3.68 -8.53 10.43
CA PRO A 74 -3.17 -9.42 11.45
C PRO A 74 -1.65 -9.33 11.60
N MET A 75 -0.88 -9.10 10.53
CA MET A 75 0.57 -8.88 10.64
C MET A 75 0.90 -7.70 11.57
N SER A 76 0.19 -6.58 11.47
CA SER A 76 0.44 -5.40 12.33
C SER A 76 0.17 -5.65 13.82
N LYS A 77 -0.52 -6.74 14.16
CA LYS A 77 -0.82 -7.16 15.54
C LYS A 77 0.08 -8.30 16.03
N SER A 78 0.88 -8.91 15.16
CA SER A 78 1.75 -10.03 15.49
C SER A 78 3.05 -9.54 16.11
N ASP A 79 3.44 -10.15 17.23
CA ASP A 79 4.71 -9.85 17.89
C ASP A 79 5.89 -10.23 16.98
N GLU A 80 5.77 -11.33 16.23
CA GLU A 80 6.80 -11.77 15.28
C GLU A 80 7.10 -10.73 14.20
N PHE A 81 6.06 -10.02 13.72
CA PHE A 81 6.25 -8.93 12.77
C PHE A 81 7.03 -7.77 13.41
N TRP A 82 6.69 -7.38 14.63
CA TRP A 82 7.40 -6.30 15.33
C TRP A 82 8.83 -6.70 15.70
N GLU A 83 9.06 -7.93 16.15
CA GLU A 83 10.40 -8.45 16.39
C GLU A 83 11.24 -8.46 15.12
N LEU A 84 10.67 -8.84 13.97
CA LEU A 84 11.35 -8.72 12.68
C LEU A 84 11.73 -7.27 12.37
N LEU A 85 10.79 -6.33 12.50
CA LEU A 85 11.04 -4.92 12.19
C LEU A 85 12.14 -4.29 13.07
N LYS A 86 12.31 -4.73 14.32
CA LYS A 86 13.40 -4.28 15.19
C LYS A 86 14.79 -4.67 14.67
N THR A 87 14.88 -5.69 13.81
CA THR A 87 16.17 -6.20 13.30
C THR A 87 16.64 -5.52 12.01
N VAL A 88 15.82 -4.63 11.44
CA VAL A 88 16.05 -4.03 10.13
C VAL A 88 15.85 -2.51 10.15
N ASN A 89 16.45 -1.83 9.19
CA ASN A 89 16.28 -0.41 8.99
C ASN A 89 15.04 -0.15 8.12
N VAL A 90 14.06 0.59 8.63
CA VAL A 90 12.74 0.75 8.01
C VAL A 90 12.55 2.14 7.44
N VAL A 91 11.97 2.24 6.24
CA VAL A 91 11.39 3.49 5.73
C VAL A 91 9.87 3.40 5.70
N LEU A 92 9.20 4.47 6.10
CA LEU A 92 7.74 4.58 6.04
C LEU A 92 7.34 5.56 4.93
N VAL A 93 6.39 5.17 4.10
CA VAL A 93 5.93 5.99 2.98
C VAL A 93 4.41 6.00 2.93
N GLY A 94 3.80 7.18 2.82
CA GLY A 94 2.35 7.30 2.74
C GLY A 94 1.82 8.59 3.34
N ARG A 95 0.51 8.80 3.18
CA ARG A 95 -0.18 10.00 3.68
C ARG A 95 0.13 10.28 5.15
N ARG A 96 0.02 9.25 5.99
CA ARG A 96 0.19 9.30 7.44
C ARG A 96 1.51 8.70 7.93
N ALA A 97 2.50 8.54 7.03
CA ALA A 97 3.78 7.93 7.40
C ALA A 97 4.50 8.69 8.53
N LYS A 98 4.40 10.02 8.54
CA LYS A 98 5.00 10.85 9.60
C LYS A 98 4.30 10.68 10.95
N GLU A 99 2.98 10.45 10.95
CA GLU A 99 2.21 10.16 12.17
C GLU A 99 2.55 8.78 12.74
N ALA A 100 2.84 7.80 11.87
CA ALA A 100 3.21 6.46 12.28
C ALA A 100 4.62 6.37 12.90
N GLU A 101 5.55 7.25 12.50
CA GLU A 101 6.94 7.24 12.96
C GLU A 101 7.13 7.06 14.48
N PRO A 102 6.52 7.90 15.35
CA PRO A 102 6.66 7.73 16.80
C PRO A 102 6.07 6.40 17.31
N VAL A 103 5.03 5.86 16.67
CA VAL A 103 4.44 4.56 17.07
C VAL A 103 5.42 3.42 16.80
N PHE A 104 6.10 3.45 15.66
CA PHE A 104 7.12 2.46 15.31
C PHE A 104 8.38 2.60 16.18
N GLN A 105 8.86 3.82 16.40
CA GLN A 105 10.02 4.08 17.26
C GLN A 105 9.77 3.66 18.71
N ASN A 106 8.58 3.93 19.25
CA ASN A 106 8.20 3.47 20.60
C ASN A 106 8.15 1.94 20.73
N ARG A 107 8.01 1.22 19.61
CA ARG A 107 8.11 -0.24 19.54
C ARG A 107 9.54 -0.74 19.24
N GLY A 108 10.53 0.15 19.24
CA GLY A 108 11.94 -0.20 19.04
C GLY A 108 12.35 -0.39 17.59
N VAL A 109 11.52 0.02 16.62
CA VAL A 109 11.86 -0.07 15.19
C VAL A 109 12.76 1.11 14.80
N ASN A 110 13.84 0.84 14.07
CA ASN A 110 14.69 1.90 13.54
C ASN A 110 14.08 2.49 12.26
N ILE A 111 13.52 3.71 12.36
CA ILE A 111 12.99 4.45 11.20
C ILE A 111 14.10 5.34 10.62
N VAL A 112 14.49 5.05 9.39
CA VAL A 112 15.54 5.78 8.64
C VAL A 112 14.99 7.04 8.00
N GLU A 113 13.79 6.95 7.44
CA GLU A 113 13.14 8.05 6.75
C GLU A 113 11.63 7.86 6.70
N THR A 114 10.91 8.97 6.73
CA THR A 114 9.47 9.03 6.48
C THR A 114 9.18 9.96 5.30
N LEU A 115 8.45 9.45 4.31
CA LEU A 115 8.10 10.20 3.09
C LEU A 115 6.59 10.25 2.87
N LYS A 116 6.10 11.41 2.46
CA LYS A 116 4.70 11.58 2.07
C LYS A 116 4.50 11.04 0.65
N LEU A 117 3.42 10.27 0.45
CA LEU A 117 2.96 9.80 -0.86
C LEU A 117 1.43 9.77 -0.88
N GLU A 118 0.82 10.53 -1.78
CA GLU A 118 -0.64 10.65 -1.91
C GLU A 118 -1.16 10.50 -3.35
N GLY A 119 -0.28 10.53 -4.35
CA GLY A 119 -0.70 10.51 -5.75
C GLY A 119 0.37 10.00 -6.71
N ILE A 120 -0.07 9.70 -7.93
CA ILE A 120 0.76 9.05 -8.96
C ILE A 120 1.97 9.90 -9.36
N ASP A 121 1.81 11.22 -9.40
CA ASP A 121 2.86 12.14 -9.84
C ASP A 121 4.05 12.21 -8.86
N GLN A 122 3.86 11.81 -7.61
CA GLN A 122 4.90 11.78 -6.57
C GLN A 122 5.73 10.49 -6.60
N ILE A 123 5.29 9.43 -7.31
CA ILE A 123 5.96 8.13 -7.31
C ILE A 123 7.43 8.25 -7.74
N LEU A 124 7.72 9.01 -8.80
CA LEU A 124 9.07 9.10 -9.36
C LEU A 124 10.04 9.85 -8.44
N SER A 125 9.60 10.89 -7.74
CA SER A 125 10.47 11.63 -6.80
C SER A 125 10.76 10.79 -5.56
N VAL A 126 9.72 10.17 -4.97
CA VAL A 126 9.85 9.28 -3.82
C VAL A 126 10.76 8.08 -4.15
N GLN A 127 10.56 7.46 -5.32
CA GLN A 127 11.40 6.36 -5.79
C GLN A 127 12.88 6.78 -5.84
N LYS A 128 13.21 7.89 -6.51
CA LYS A 128 14.59 8.37 -6.64
C LYS A 128 15.22 8.68 -5.29
N GLN A 129 14.45 9.25 -4.36
CA GLN A 129 14.94 9.56 -3.02
C GLN A 129 15.33 8.28 -2.28
N LEU A 130 14.45 7.28 -2.26
CA LEU A 130 14.73 6.01 -1.59
C LEU A 130 15.84 5.20 -2.26
N GLU A 131 15.94 5.22 -3.59
CA GLU A 131 17.04 4.62 -4.34
C GLU A 131 18.39 5.27 -4.01
N SER A 132 18.44 6.59 -3.85
CA SER A 132 19.68 7.29 -3.50
C SER A 132 20.16 6.98 -2.07
N LYS A 133 19.27 6.46 -1.22
CA LYS A 133 19.56 6.03 0.14
C LYS A 133 19.47 4.52 0.31
N LYS A 134 19.54 3.74 -0.77
CA LYS A 134 19.33 2.29 -0.72
C LYS A 134 20.20 1.63 0.37
N ASP A 135 21.46 2.01 0.53
CA ASP A 135 22.35 1.34 1.50
C ASP A 135 22.06 1.70 2.98
N GLN A 136 21.00 2.47 3.26
CA GLN A 136 20.61 2.92 4.60
C GLN A 136 19.36 2.23 5.16
N TRP A 137 18.61 1.49 4.33
CA TRP A 137 17.35 0.85 4.72
C TRP A 137 17.25 -0.55 4.14
N ASP A 138 16.52 -1.45 4.79
CA ASP A 138 16.37 -2.86 4.35
C ASP A 138 14.92 -3.20 3.99
N LEU A 139 13.96 -2.49 4.60
CA LEU A 139 12.54 -2.72 4.43
C LEU A 139 11.77 -1.40 4.25
N ALA A 140 10.86 -1.37 3.29
CA ALA A 140 9.94 -0.24 3.09
C ALA A 140 8.48 -0.64 3.36
N ILE A 141 7.77 0.15 4.15
CA ILE A 141 6.33 0.03 4.41
C ILE A 141 5.62 1.18 3.70
N LEU A 142 4.76 0.84 2.73
CA LEU A 142 4.05 1.82 1.91
C LEU A 142 2.55 1.79 2.21
N ALA A 143 1.93 2.93 2.52
CA ALA A 143 0.50 3.06 2.79
C ALA A 143 -0.07 4.27 2.05
N ALA A 144 -0.34 4.09 0.75
CA ALA A 144 -0.71 5.18 -0.15
C ALA A 144 -1.66 4.75 -1.28
N GLY A 145 -2.47 3.70 -1.07
CA GLY A 145 -3.39 3.19 -2.10
C GLY A 145 -2.68 2.81 -3.41
N VAL A 146 -3.23 3.24 -4.55
CA VAL A 146 -2.70 2.91 -5.88
C VAL A 146 -1.22 3.31 -6.06
N PRO A 147 -0.76 4.50 -5.61
CA PRO A 147 0.65 4.84 -5.57
C PRO A 147 1.54 3.82 -4.83
N ALA A 148 1.10 3.27 -3.70
CA ALA A 148 1.87 2.27 -2.96
C ALA A 148 2.01 0.98 -3.76
N THR A 149 0.92 0.50 -4.37
CA THR A 149 0.94 -0.69 -5.24
C THR A 149 1.94 -0.55 -6.39
N ILE A 150 2.01 0.63 -7.02
CA ILE A 150 2.94 0.88 -8.12
C ILE A 150 4.38 1.01 -7.62
N LEU A 151 4.60 1.75 -6.53
CA LEU A 151 5.92 2.02 -5.99
C LEU A 151 6.56 0.76 -5.38
N ALA A 152 5.76 -0.11 -4.74
CA ALA A 152 6.22 -1.31 -4.07
C ALA A 152 7.02 -2.21 -5.02
N GLU A 153 6.45 -2.48 -6.19
CA GLU A 153 7.09 -3.30 -7.23
C GLU A 153 8.37 -2.65 -7.75
N ARG A 154 8.36 -1.34 -8.00
CA ARG A 154 9.51 -0.63 -8.55
C ARG A 154 10.70 -0.65 -7.61
N LEU A 155 10.46 -0.33 -6.33
CA LEU A 155 11.51 -0.31 -5.31
C LEU A 155 12.06 -1.72 -5.07
N ALA A 156 11.19 -2.72 -4.90
CA ALA A 156 11.65 -4.09 -4.67
C ALA A 156 12.58 -4.57 -5.81
N ASN A 157 12.28 -4.19 -7.06
CA ASN A 157 13.10 -4.55 -8.21
C ASN A 157 14.38 -3.72 -8.36
N SER A 158 14.36 -2.42 -8.03
CA SER A 158 15.53 -1.55 -8.21
C SER A 158 16.51 -1.59 -7.04
N THR A 159 16.06 -1.90 -5.83
CA THR A 159 16.91 -1.95 -4.63
C THR A 159 17.19 -3.36 -4.13
N ASN A 160 16.45 -4.37 -4.60
CA ASN A 160 16.51 -5.75 -4.09
C ASN A 160 16.14 -5.85 -2.59
N HIS A 161 15.34 -4.90 -2.09
CA HIS A 161 14.85 -4.89 -0.71
C HIS A 161 13.45 -5.44 -0.58
N VAL A 162 13.03 -5.66 0.67
CA VAL A 162 11.64 -6.02 0.98
C VAL A 162 10.79 -4.75 0.97
N VAL A 163 9.70 -4.78 0.22
CA VAL A 163 8.73 -3.67 0.17
C VAL A 163 7.34 -4.22 0.37
N ILE A 164 6.61 -3.65 1.32
CA ILE A 164 5.28 -4.10 1.72
C ILE A 164 4.29 -2.98 1.41
N ASP A 165 3.33 -3.26 0.52
CA ASP A 165 2.11 -2.46 0.43
C ASP A 165 1.25 -2.80 1.64
N PHE A 166 1.21 -1.86 2.59
CA PHE A 166 0.67 -2.06 3.93
C PHE A 166 -0.78 -1.61 4.03
N GLY A 167 -1.25 -0.78 3.08
CA GLY A 167 -2.61 -0.24 3.06
C GLY A 167 -3.03 0.33 4.41
N HIS A 168 -4.28 0.04 4.79
CA HIS A 168 -4.89 0.52 6.03
C HIS A 168 -4.36 -0.12 7.31
N ALA A 169 -3.46 -1.10 7.23
CA ALA A 169 -2.81 -1.60 8.44
C ALA A 169 -1.96 -0.51 9.11
N LEU A 170 -1.50 0.51 8.37
CA LEU A 170 -0.84 1.68 8.97
C LEU A 170 -1.82 2.50 9.81
N ASP A 171 -3.03 2.74 9.30
CA ASP A 171 -4.08 3.45 10.04
C ASP A 171 -4.51 2.67 11.29
N VAL A 172 -4.63 1.34 11.19
CA VAL A 172 -4.89 0.48 12.35
C VAL A 172 -3.80 0.58 13.42
N ILE A 173 -2.53 0.76 13.03
CA ILE A 173 -1.43 0.97 13.98
C ILE A 173 -1.57 2.33 14.67
N ILE A 174 -1.94 3.37 13.94
CA ILE A 174 -2.04 4.74 14.48
C ILE A 174 -3.28 4.88 15.38
N ASP A 175 -4.44 4.45 14.89
CA ASP A 175 -5.75 4.72 15.51
C ASP A 175 -6.21 3.60 16.44
N GLY A 176 -5.62 2.40 16.33
CA GLY A 176 -5.97 1.24 17.14
C GLY A 176 -7.44 0.87 17.00
N SER A 177 -8.16 0.79 18.13
CA SER A 177 -9.59 0.47 18.16
C SER A 177 -10.50 1.59 17.61
N LYS A 178 -9.95 2.77 17.30
CA LYS A 178 -10.70 3.91 16.76
C LYS A 178 -10.65 4.00 15.23
N PHE A 179 -9.93 3.07 14.57
CA PHE A 179 -9.84 3.04 13.12
C PHE A 179 -11.24 2.89 12.50
N ASP A 180 -11.60 3.83 11.64
CA ASP A 180 -12.85 3.89 10.91
C ASP A 180 -12.53 4.35 9.48
N PHE A 181 -12.65 3.42 8.53
CA PHE A 181 -12.30 3.69 7.13
C PHE A 181 -13.25 4.71 6.50
N ASP A 182 -14.55 4.58 6.73
CA ASP A 182 -15.55 5.45 6.11
C ASP A 182 -15.34 6.89 6.57
N ARG A 183 -15.11 7.07 7.88
CA ARG A 183 -14.78 8.38 8.44
C ARG A 183 -13.48 8.96 7.88
N LEU A 184 -12.45 8.15 7.69
CA LEU A 184 -11.19 8.61 7.09
C LEU A 184 -11.38 9.11 5.66
N VAL A 185 -12.25 8.47 4.88
CA VAL A 185 -12.56 8.90 3.51
C VAL A 185 -13.42 10.17 3.53
N GLU A 186 -14.41 10.25 4.42
CA GLU A 186 -15.24 11.45 4.63
C GLU A 186 -14.38 12.66 4.99
N ASP A 187 -13.56 12.55 6.05
CA ASP A 187 -12.66 13.61 6.51
C ASP A 187 -11.70 14.05 5.38
N PHE A 188 -11.18 13.11 4.59
CA PHE A 188 -10.32 13.45 3.45
C PHE A 188 -11.06 14.27 2.40
N ASN A 189 -12.29 13.89 2.05
CA ASN A 189 -13.07 14.56 1.02
C ASN A 189 -13.53 15.94 1.48
N GLU A 190 -13.90 16.14 2.75
CA GLU A 190 -14.24 17.45 3.30
C GLU A 190 -13.06 18.43 3.28
N ASN A 191 -11.84 17.94 3.54
CA ASN A 191 -10.64 18.77 3.58
C ASN A 191 -9.95 18.96 2.21
N SER A 192 -10.41 18.27 1.17
CA SER A 192 -9.84 18.35 -0.19
C SER A 192 -10.61 19.32 -1.12
N ILE A 193 -11.67 19.96 -0.62
CA ILE A 193 -12.52 20.92 -1.34
C ILE A 193 -12.05 22.36 -1.08
#